data_AF-A0A6J3HG86-F1
#
_entry.id   AF-A0A6J3HG86-F1
#
_cell.length_a   1.000
_cell.length_b   1.000
_cell.length_c   1.000
_cell.angle_alpha   90.00
_cell.angle_beta   90.00
_cell.angle_gamma   90.00
#
_symmetry.space_group_name_H-M   'P 1'
#
loop_
_entity.id
_entity.type
_entity.pdbx_description
1 polymer ?
#
loop_
_entity_poly.entity_id
_entity_poly.type
_entity_poly.pdbx_seq_one_letter_code
_entity_poly.pdbx_strand_id
1 'polypeptide(L)'
;MKIKSLRDDLLPDLNPVEQFFQGNFPGSVQRERHYNMLQFQVSSSSLARIFQLLLSHKDSLLIEEYSVTQTTLDQVFVNFAKQQTEIHDLPLHPRAAGASRQAQD
;
A
#
# COMPACT_ATOMS: atom_id res chain seq x y z
N MET A 1 -7.58 -9.72 -0.15
CA MET A 1 -8.89 -10.35 -0.32
C MET A 1 -8.81 -11.35 -1.46
N LYS A 2 -9.60 -12.42 -1.41
CA LYS A 2 -9.61 -13.54 -2.36
C LYS A 2 -10.94 -13.57 -3.11
N ILE A 3 -10.89 -13.67 -4.43
CA ILE A 3 -12.05 -13.67 -5.31
C ILE A 3 -12.30 -15.09 -5.80
N LYS A 4 -13.55 -15.54 -5.67
CA LYS A 4 -13.99 -16.85 -6.14
C LYS A 4 -14.06 -16.85 -7.66
N SER A 5 -13.55 -17.90 -8.29
CA SER A 5 -13.76 -18.10 -9.73
C SER A 5 -15.15 -18.66 -10.00
N LEU A 6 -15.73 -18.26 -11.14
CA LEU A 6 -17.02 -18.80 -11.60
C LEU A 6 -16.91 -20.26 -12.04
N ARG A 7 -15.70 -20.72 -12.39
CA ARG A 7 -15.40 -22.10 -12.77
C ARG A 7 -13.98 -22.44 -12.30
N ASP A 8 -13.78 -23.67 -11.83
CA ASP A 8 -12.51 -24.11 -11.22
C ASP A 8 -11.32 -24.10 -12.21
N ASP A 9 -11.60 -24.10 -13.52
CA ASP A 9 -10.60 -24.10 -14.60
C ASP A 9 -10.31 -22.69 -15.17
N LEU A 10 -10.97 -21.65 -14.66
CA LEU A 10 -10.83 -20.29 -15.18
C LEU A 10 -10.25 -19.32 -14.13
N LEU A 11 -9.49 -18.33 -14.61
CA LEU A 11 -9.07 -17.20 -13.77
C LEU A 11 -10.28 -16.35 -13.38
N PRO A 12 -10.38 -15.90 -12.12
CA PRO A 12 -11.46 -15.02 -11.69
C PRO A 12 -11.34 -13.65 -12.37
N ASP A 13 -12.50 -13.04 -12.67
CA ASP A 13 -12.53 -11.66 -13.11
C ASP A 13 -12.37 -10.73 -11.90
N LEU A 14 -11.26 -10.00 -11.87
CA LEU A 14 -10.92 -9.08 -10.79
C LEU A 14 -11.42 -7.65 -11.06
N ASN A 15 -11.82 -7.33 -12.29
CA ASN A 15 -12.21 -5.98 -12.67
C ASN A 15 -13.41 -5.42 -11.88
N PRO A 16 -14.46 -6.21 -11.56
CA PRO A 16 -15.59 -5.69 -10.77
C PRO A 16 -15.17 -5.20 -9.39
N VAL A 17 -14.22 -5.88 -8.76
CA VAL A 17 -13.69 -5.50 -7.45
C VAL A 17 -12.84 -4.25 -7.56
N GLU A 18 -11.99 -4.14 -8.58
CA GLU A 18 -11.20 -2.94 -8.84
C GLU A 18 -12.08 -1.70 -9.06
N GLN A 19 -13.14 -1.83 -9.87
CA GLN A 19 -14.12 -0.76 -10.09
C GLN A 19 -14.88 -0.40 -8.81
N PHE A 20 -15.27 -1.41 -8.02
CA PHE A 20 -15.90 -1.20 -6.72
C PHE A 20 -15.02 -0.38 -5.77
N PHE A 21 -13.72 -0.69 -5.70
CA PHE A 21 -12.79 0.06 -4.85
C PHE A 21 -12.55 1.48 -5.38
N GLN A 22 -12.42 1.67 -6.69
CA GLN A 22 -12.29 3.00 -7.29
C GLN A 22 -13.51 3.90 -7.01
N GLY A 23 -14.72 3.34 -7.09
CA GLY A 23 -15.96 4.08 -6.86
C GLY A 23 -16.26 4.37 -5.38
N ASN A 24 -16.01 3.40 -4.49
CA ASN A 24 -16.38 3.51 -3.07
C ASN A 24 -15.27 4.05 -2.18
N PHE A 25 -14.01 3.90 -2.60
CA PHE A 25 -12.82 4.37 -1.89
C PHE A 25 -11.91 5.17 -2.84
N PRO A 26 -12.31 6.41 -3.22
CA PRO A 26 -11.49 7.26 -4.06
C PRO A 26 -10.10 7.48 -3.44
N GLY A 27 -9.06 7.35 -4.26
CA GLY A 27 -7.67 7.44 -3.79
C GLY A 27 -7.13 6.18 -3.11
N SER A 28 -7.89 5.08 -3.12
CA SER A 28 -7.35 3.77 -2.74
C SER A 28 -6.24 3.33 -3.71
N VAL A 29 -5.23 2.65 -3.17
CA VAL A 29 -4.06 2.20 -3.93
C VAL A 29 -4.03 0.68 -3.95
N GLN A 30 -4.03 0.10 -5.15
CA GLN A 30 -3.82 -1.34 -5.32
C GLN A 30 -2.34 -1.66 -5.09
N ARG A 31 -2.07 -2.51 -4.11
CA ARG A 31 -0.71 -2.93 -3.72
C ARG A 31 -0.33 -4.28 -4.33
N GLU A 32 -1.30 -5.16 -4.50
CA GLU A 32 -1.08 -6.51 -5.03
C GLU A 32 -2.23 -6.93 -5.94
N ARG A 33 -1.88 -7.62 -7.03
CA ARG A 33 -2.78 -8.36 -7.90
C ARG A 33 -2.09 -9.67 -8.28
N HIS A 34 -2.54 -10.77 -7.70
CA HIS A 34 -1.94 -12.08 -7.92
C HIS A 34 -3.01 -13.17 -8.02
N TYR A 35 -3.17 -13.76 -9.20
CA TYR A 35 -4.14 -14.82 -9.47
C TYR A 35 -5.59 -14.43 -9.08
N ASN A 36 -6.05 -14.82 -7.90
CA ASN A 36 -7.36 -14.50 -7.35
C ASN A 36 -7.30 -13.55 -6.14
N MET A 37 -6.12 -13.04 -5.81
CA MET A 37 -5.87 -12.17 -4.67
C MET A 37 -5.67 -10.73 -5.10
N LEU A 38 -6.32 -9.83 -4.37
CA LEU A 38 -6.15 -8.39 -4.47
C LEU A 38 -5.81 -7.80 -3.09
N GLN A 39 -4.96 -6.79 -3.07
CA GLN A 39 -4.70 -5.98 -1.88
C GLN A 39 -4.86 -4.51 -2.19
N PHE A 40 -5.64 -3.81 -1.36
CA PHE A 40 -5.84 -2.38 -1.44
C PHE A 40 -5.44 -1.70 -0.15
N GLN A 41 -4.87 -0.50 -0.29
CA GLN A 41 -4.67 0.45 0.80
C GLN A 41 -5.72 1.56 0.68
N VAL A 42 -6.46 1.81 1.75
CA VAL A 42 -7.53 2.83 1.80
C VAL A 42 -7.18 3.85 2.89
N SER A 43 -6.99 5.12 2.51
CA SER A 43 -6.47 6.15 3.42
C SER A 43 -7.55 6.90 4.21
N SER A 44 -8.80 6.89 3.75
CA SER A 44 -9.86 7.77 4.27
C SER A 44 -11.20 7.05 4.43
N SER A 45 -11.25 6.05 5.31
CA SER A 45 -12.50 5.37 5.67
C SER A 45 -12.44 4.74 7.05
N SER A 46 -13.59 4.74 7.74
CA SER A 46 -13.72 3.99 8.99
C SER A 46 -13.79 2.49 8.72
N LEU A 47 -13.28 1.69 9.65
CA LEU A 47 -13.32 0.24 9.56
C LEU A 47 -14.77 -0.28 9.45
N ALA A 48 -15.70 0.36 10.17
CA ALA A 48 -17.12 0.05 10.09
C ALA A 48 -17.69 0.24 8.67
N ARG A 49 -17.35 1.35 8.00
CA ARG A 49 -17.77 1.61 6.61
C ARG A 49 -17.20 0.59 5.64
N ILE A 50 -15.92 0.24 5.80
CA ILE A 50 -15.27 -0.77 4.95
C ILE A 50 -16.00 -2.11 5.09
N PHE A 51 -16.22 -2.56 6.33
CA PHE A 51 -16.93 -3.83 6.55
C PHE A 51 -18.37 -3.79 6.04
N GLN A 52 -19.12 -2.71 6.27
CA GLN A 52 -20.48 -2.59 5.74
C GLN A 52 -20.53 -2.72 4.22
N LEU A 53 -19.65 -2.02 3.51
CA LEU A 53 -19.59 -2.07 2.05
C LEU A 53 -19.18 -3.45 1.52
N LEU A 54 -18.16 -4.08 2.13
CA LEU A 54 -17.71 -5.43 1.75
C LEU A 54 -18.78 -6.48 2.01
N LEU A 55 -19.47 -6.42 3.16
CA LEU A 55 -20.56 -7.34 3.49
C LEU A 55 -21.73 -7.18 2.52
N SER A 56 -22.12 -5.94 2.21
CA SER A 56 -23.28 -5.66 1.34
C SER A 56 -23.07 -6.09 -0.11
N HIS A 57 -21.81 -6.23 -0.56
CA HIS A 57 -21.46 -6.57 -1.94
C HIS A 57 -20.70 -7.89 -2.08
N LYS A 58 -20.54 -8.66 -1.00
CA LYS A 58 -19.72 -9.89 -0.95
C LYS A 58 -20.09 -10.84 -2.08
N ASP A 59 -21.38 -11.13 -2.24
CA ASP A 59 -21.88 -12.10 -3.22
C ASP A 59 -21.79 -11.56 -4.66
N SER A 60 -22.17 -10.29 -4.88
CA SER A 60 -22.10 -9.65 -6.20
C SER A 60 -20.66 -9.53 -6.72
N LEU A 61 -19.68 -9.43 -5.83
CA LEU A 61 -18.26 -9.32 -6.16
C LEU A 61 -17.52 -10.66 -6.05
N LEU A 62 -18.24 -11.75 -5.76
CA LEU A 62 -17.68 -13.09 -5.58
C LEU A 62 -16.52 -13.13 -4.56
N ILE A 63 -16.62 -12.37 -3.47
CA ILE A 63 -15.56 -12.30 -2.46
C ILE A 63 -15.64 -13.56 -1.59
N GLU A 64 -14.69 -14.48 -1.78
CA GLU A 64 -14.55 -15.70 -1.00
C GLU A 64 -14.13 -15.34 0.44
N GLU A 65 -13.02 -14.61 0.55
CA GLU A 65 -12.39 -14.26 1.82
C GLU A 65 -11.86 -12.82 1.78
N TYR A 66 -11.94 -12.13 2.91
CA TYR A 66 -11.29 -10.84 3.08
C TYR A 66 -10.76 -10.68 4.50
N SER A 67 -9.70 -9.89 4.61
CA SER A 67 -9.16 -9.38 5.87
C SER A 67 -8.97 -7.89 5.71
N VAL A 68 -9.23 -7.13 6.78
CA VAL A 68 -8.98 -5.70 6.83
C VAL A 68 -8.07 -5.44 8.03
N THR A 69 -6.93 -4.83 7.77
CA THR A 69 -5.97 -4.43 8.80
C THR A 69 -5.87 -2.92 8.83
N GLN A 70 -5.71 -2.36 10.04
CA GLN A 70 -5.43 -0.95 10.23
C GLN A 70 -3.94 -0.77 10.47
N THR A 71 -3.30 0.13 9.73
CA THR A 71 -1.92 0.52 10.02
C THR A 71 -1.88 1.28 11.34
N THR A 72 -1.03 0.85 12.27
CA THR A 72 -0.87 1.49 13.58
C THR A 72 -0.01 2.75 13.48
N LEU A 73 -0.07 3.60 14.51
CA LEU A 73 0.80 4.78 14.58
C LEU A 73 2.28 4.39 14.52
N ASP A 74 2.70 3.33 15.23
CA ASP A 74 4.08 2.83 15.15
C ASP A 74 4.50 2.52 13.72
N GLN A 75 3.63 1.89 12.94
CA GLN A 75 3.93 1.55 11.56
C GLN A 75 3.92 2.77 10.64
N VAL A 76 3.09 3.78 10.93
CA VAL A 76 3.18 5.11 10.28
C VAL A 76 4.50 5.79 10.62
N PHE A 77 4.94 5.75 11.87
CA PHE A 77 6.23 6.29 12.32
C PHE A 77 7.41 5.57 11.65
N VAL A 78 7.41 4.24 11.59
CA VAL A 78 8.43 3.45 10.90
C VAL A 78 8.48 3.80 9.41
N ASN A 79 7.33 3.91 8.75
CA ASN A 79 7.28 4.29 7.34
C ASN A 79 7.78 5.71 7.10
N PHE A 80 7.48 6.64 8.01
CA PHE A 80 7.99 8.01 7.95
C PHE A 80 9.52 8.05 8.11
N ALA A 81 10.06 7.35 9.10
CA ALA A 81 11.51 7.27 9.33
C ALA A 81 12.25 6.63 8.14
N LYS A 82 11.70 5.55 7.57
CA LYS A 82 12.26 4.91 6.36
C LYS A 82 12.33 5.87 5.16
N GLN A 83 11.31 6.69 4.96
CA GLN A 83 11.33 7.70 3.89
C GLN A 83 12.43 8.74 4.11
N GLN A 84 12.77 9.06 5.35
CA GLN A 84 13.85 10.01 5.66
C GLN A 84 15.24 9.42 5.47
N THR A 85 15.45 8.13 5.76
CA THR A 85 16.75 7.47 5.55
C THR A 85 17.09 7.31 4.07
N GLU A 86 16.11 6.98 3.23
CA GLU A 86 16.30 6.85 1.77
C GLU A 86 16.64 8.19 1.08
N ILE A 87 16.27 9.33 1.68
CA ILE A 87 16.60 10.69 1.17
C ILE A 87 18.02 11.12 1.58
N HIS A 88 18.62 10.49 2.60
CA HIS A 88 19.93 10.88 3.13
C HIS A 88 21.12 10.10 2.56
N ASP A 89 20.93 9.18 1.62
CA ASP A 89 22.02 8.54 0.86
C ASP A 89 22.55 9.43 -0.29
N LEU A 90 22.54 10.74 -0.12
CA LEU A 90 23.45 11.62 -0.86
C LEU A 90 24.85 11.36 -0.32
N PRO A 91 25.84 11.00 -1.16
CA PRO A 91 27.18 10.73 -0.67
C PRO A 91 27.69 11.99 0.02
N LEU A 92 27.90 11.90 1.35
CA LEU A 92 28.57 12.94 2.11
C LEU A 92 29.95 13.11 1.48
N HIS A 93 30.10 14.12 0.63
CA HIS A 93 31.38 14.50 0.07
C HIS A 93 32.31 14.83 1.25
N PRO A 94 33.41 14.08 1.46
CA PRO A 94 34.36 14.41 2.50
C PRO A 94 35.15 15.62 2.04
N ARG A 95 34.60 16.82 2.25
CA ARG A 95 35.36 18.06 2.09
C ARG A 95 35.03 19.03 3.20
N ALA A 96 35.35 18.61 4.42
CA ALA A 96 35.59 19.50 5.53
C ALA A 96 36.90 19.09 6.24
N ALA A 97 38.00 19.02 5.48
CA ALA A 97 39.34 19.12 6.04
C ALA A 97 39.90 20.47 5.57
N GLY A 98 39.56 21.52 6.30
CA GLY A 98 40.27 22.79 6.21
C GLY A 98 41.67 22.59 6.76
N ALA A 99 42.66 22.57 5.86
CA ALA A 99 44.07 22.72 6.20
C ALA A 99 44.82 23.37 5.04
N SER A 100 44.42 24.59 4.69
CA SER A 100 45.29 25.52 3.97
C SER A 100 46.21 26.17 4.99
N ARG A 101 47.47 25.71 5.08
CA ARG A 101 48.61 26.57 5.47
C ARG A 101 49.83 26.16 4.68
N GLN A 102 50.03 26.84 3.55
CA GLN A 102 51.38 27.09 3.03
C GLN A 102 52.04 28.11 3.98
N ALA A 103 53.26 27.83 4.40
CA ALA A 103 54.31 28.84 4.58
C ALA A 103 55.67 28.12 4.57
N GLN A 104 56.50 28.48 3.59
CA GLN A 104 57.93 28.27 3.56
C GLN A 104 58.60 28.94 4.77
N ASP A 105 59.62 28.31 5.34
CA ASP A 105 61.01 28.80 5.37
C ASP A 105 61.95 27.70 5.89
#